data_AF-A0A1M3PKQ6-F1
#
_entry.id   AF-A0A1M3PKQ6-F1
#
_cell.length_a   1.000
_cell.length_b   1.000
_cell.length_c   1.000
_cell.angle_alpha   90.00
_cell.angle_beta   90.00
_cell.angle_gamma   90.00
#
_symmetry.space_group_name_H-M   'P 1'
#
loop_
_entity.id
_entity.type
_entity.pdbx_description
1 polymer ?
#
loop_
_entity_poly.entity_id
_entity_poly.type
_entity_poly.pdbx_seq_one_letter_code
_entity_poly.pdbx_strand_id
1 'polypeptide(L)' 'MAGIRALQKRAGKLEKTDMPTPSPFVQWFGSFDAWVEREVPPGMESGMLAADDMVAVVAALRRWEADGTWGGAHAR' A
#
# COMPACT_ATOMS: atom_id res chain seq x y z
N MET A 1 -12.37 -28.61 23.95
CA MET A 1 -11.65 -28.34 22.68
C MET A 1 -12.30 -27.27 21.79
N ALA A 2 -13.64 -27.17 21.69
CA ALA A 2 -14.30 -26.15 20.84
C ALA A 2 -14.12 -24.69 21.32
N GLY A 3 -14.12 -24.45 22.64
CA GLY A 3 -13.94 -23.11 23.21
C GLY A 3 -12.58 -22.48 22.95
N ILE A 4 -11.50 -23.28 22.96
CA ILE A 4 -10.13 -22.82 22.70
C ILE A 4 -9.98 -22.40 21.22
N ARG A 5 -10.55 -23.16 20.29
CA ARG A 5 -10.53 -22.83 18.85
C ARG A 5 -11.31 -21.56 18.53
N ALA A 6 -12.45 -21.34 19.21
CA ALA A 6 -13.22 -20.11 19.08
C ALA A 6 -12.43 -18.89 19.58
N LEU A 7 -11.67 -19.05 20.67
CA LEU A 7 -10.82 -18.00 21.23
C LEU A 7 -9.64 -17.66 20.31
N GLN A 8 -8.96 -18.68 19.77
CA GLN A 8 -7.88 -18.50 18.79
C GLN A 8 -8.37 -17.83 17.49
N LYS A 9 -9.56 -18.19 17.01
CA LYS A 9 -10.17 -17.55 15.84
C LYS A 9 -10.50 -16.07 16.08
N ARG A 10 -10.90 -15.72 17.31
CA ARG A 10 -11.14 -14.33 17.71
C ARG A 10 -9.84 -13.55 17.86
N ALA A 11 -8.82 -14.14 18.49
CA ALA A 11 -7.49 -13.55 18.60
C ALA A 11 -6.88 -13.27 17.22
N GLY A 12 -6.87 -14.25 16.31
CA GLY A 12 -6.37 -14.06 14.95
C GLY A 12 -7.22 -13.10 14.09
N LYS A 13 -8.49 -12.85 14.45
CA LYS A 13 -9.30 -11.81 13.81
C LYS A 13 -8.90 -10.43 14.34
N LEU A 14 -8.68 -10.29 15.64
CA LEU A 14 -8.22 -9.04 16.27
C LEU A 14 -6.81 -8.66 15.78
N GLU A 15 -5.87 -9.61 15.71
CA GLU A 15 -4.53 -9.41 15.15
C GLU A 15 -4.58 -8.96 13.68
N LYS A 16 -5.52 -9.50 12.89
CA LYS A 16 -5.73 -9.08 11.49
C LYS A 16 -6.39 -7.71 11.36
N THR A 17 -7.25 -7.33 12.31
CA THR A 17 -7.85 -6.00 12.35
C THR A 17 -6.84 -4.93 12.76
N ASP A 18 -5.81 -5.31 13.51
CA ASP A 18 -4.74 -4.42 13.97
C ASP A 18 -3.61 -4.25 12.93
N MET A 19 -3.60 -5.07 11.87
CA MET A 19 -2.64 -4.91 10.77
C MET A 19 -3.15 -3.89 9.75
N PRO A 20 -2.37 -2.83 9.43
CA PRO A 20 -2.74 -1.91 8.37
C PRO A 20 -2.84 -2.69 7.05
N THR A 21 -3.97 -2.51 6.35
CA THR A 21 -4.17 -3.11 5.03
C THR A 21 -3.05 -2.64 4.11
N PRO A 22 -2.30 -3.53 3.43
CA PRO A 22 -1.21 -3.13 2.55
C PRO A 22 -1.74 -2.32 1.37
N SER A 23 -0.98 -1.35 0.88
CA SER A 23 -1.36 -0.53 -0.28
C SER A 23 -1.37 -1.32 -1.59
N PRO A 24 -2.01 -0.83 -2.66
CA PRO A 24 -1.99 -1.49 -3.95
C PRO A 24 -0.56 -1.58 -4.49
N PHE A 25 0.29 -0.59 -4.17
CA PHE A 25 1.70 -0.61 -4.52
C PHE A 25 2.43 -1.78 -3.84
N VAL A 26 2.22 -1.97 -2.53
CA VAL A 26 2.79 -3.12 -1.81
C VAL A 26 2.21 -4.43 -2.32
N GLN A 27 0.91 -4.50 -2.57
CA GLN A 27 0.24 -5.73 -3.03
C GLN A 27 0.69 -6.18 -4.43
N TRP A 28 0.90 -5.25 -5.37
CA TRP A 28 1.17 -5.57 -6.77
C TRP A 28 2.64 -5.46 -7.17
N PHE A 29 3.44 -4.68 -6.42
CA PHE A 29 4.84 -4.41 -6.73
C PHE A 29 5.79 -4.81 -5.60
N GLY A 30 5.28 -5.21 -4.44
CA GLY A 30 6.07 -5.54 -3.26
C GLY A 30 6.49 -4.31 -2.43
N SER A 31 6.63 -3.15 -3.07
CA SER A 31 6.85 -1.85 -2.41
C SER A 31 6.43 -0.69 -3.31
N PHE A 32 6.26 0.49 -2.71
CA PHE A 32 6.09 1.74 -3.46
C PHE A 32 7.29 2.02 -4.37
N ASP A 33 8.51 1.80 -3.88
CA ASP A 33 9.73 2.09 -4.63
C ASP A 33 9.88 1.16 -5.84
N ALA A 34 9.49 -0.12 -5.70
CA ALA A 34 9.47 -1.06 -6.82
C ALA A 34 8.45 -0.66 -7.90
N TRP A 35 7.33 -0.04 -7.52
CA TRP A 35 6.42 0.56 -8.50
C TRP A 35 7.04 1.76 -9.21
N VAL A 36 7.67 2.68 -8.45
CA VAL A 36 8.33 3.85 -9.03
C VAL A 36 9.38 3.43 -10.04
N GLU A 37 10.28 2.53 -9.67
CA GLU A 37 11.35 2.06 -10.55
C GLU A 37 10.84 1.32 -11.78
N ARG A 38 9.77 0.53 -11.64
CA ARG A 38 9.25 -0.30 -12.74
C ARG A 38 8.39 0.47 -13.74
N GLU A 39 7.60 1.43 -13.29
CA GLU A 39 6.56 2.04 -14.13
C GLU A 39 6.85 3.51 -14.48
N VAL A 40 7.51 4.27 -13.60
CA VAL A 40 7.65 5.72 -13.78
C VAL A 40 8.71 6.07 -14.85
N PRO A 41 9.96 5.57 -14.80
CA PRO A 41 10.95 5.85 -15.84
C PRO A 41 10.49 5.38 -17.23
N PRO A 42 9.99 4.13 -17.43
CA PRO A 42 9.52 3.71 -18.75
C PRO A 42 8.32 4.53 -19.26
N GLY A 43 7.43 4.96 -18.36
CA GLY A 43 6.31 5.85 -18.70
C GLY A 43 6.78 7.24 -19.13
N MET A 44 7.83 7.78 -18.52
CA MET A 44 8.45 9.05 -18.92
C MET A 44 9.18 8.92 -20.26
N GLU A 45 9.94 7.85 -20.46
CA GLU A 45 10.68 7.58 -21.70
C GLU A 45 9.75 7.39 -22.91
N SER A 46 8.60 6.75 -22.70
CA SER A 46 7.58 6.57 -23.75
C SER A 46 6.71 7.82 -24.00
N GLY A 47 6.86 8.87 -23.19
CA GLY A 47 6.03 10.07 -23.25
C GLY A 47 4.60 9.88 -22.74
N MET A 48 4.28 8.73 -22.15
CA MET A 48 3.00 8.46 -21.51
C MET A 48 2.83 9.28 -20.21
N LEU A 49 3.95 9.56 -19.54
CA LEU A 49 4.00 10.33 -18.31
C LEU A 49 4.79 11.62 -18.52
N ALA A 50 4.23 12.76 -18.09
CA ALA A 50 4.93 14.04 -18.12
C ALA A 50 5.98 14.07 -17.02
N ALA A 51 7.25 14.20 -17.40
CA ALA A 51 8.38 14.20 -16.47
C ALA A 51 8.26 15.27 -15.37
N ASP A 52 7.82 16.47 -15.75
CA ASP A 52 7.70 17.61 -14.86
C ASP A 52 6.63 17.39 -13.76
N ASP A 53 5.54 16.72 -14.12
CA ASP A 53 4.43 16.44 -13.19
C ASP A 53 4.70 15.20 -12.33
N MET A 54 5.39 14.19 -12.89
CA MET A 54 5.58 12.91 -12.20
C MET A 54 6.36 13.04 -10.90
N VAL A 55 7.27 14.01 -10.77
CA VAL A 55 7.98 14.26 -9.51
C VAL A 55 6.98 14.64 -8.41
N ALA A 56 6.04 15.54 -8.69
CA ALA A 56 5.03 15.97 -7.74
C ALA A 56 4.04 14.85 -7.41
N VAL A 57 3.64 14.06 -8.42
CA VAL A 57 2.73 12.91 -8.25
C VAL A 57 3.37 11.85 -7.36
N VAL A 58 4.63 11.46 -7.63
CA VAL A 58 5.36 10.47 -6.82
C VAL A 58 5.52 10.97 -5.38
N ALA A 59 5.84 12.25 -5.17
CA ALA A 59 5.95 12.82 -3.84
C ALA A 59 4.63 12.79 -3.07
N ALA A 60 3.50 13.11 -3.73
CA ALA A 60 2.17 13.05 -3.13
C ALA A 60 1.77 11.62 -2.74
N LEU A 61 2.00 10.65 -3.63
CA LEU A 61 1.70 9.24 -3.37
C LEU A 61 2.59 8.65 -2.29
N ARG A 62 3.87 9.06 -2.23
CA ARG A 62 4.78 8.63 -1.17
C ARG A 62 4.35 9.15 0.19
N ARG A 63 3.86 10.39 0.25
CA ARG A 63 3.29 10.95 1.47
C ARG A 63 2.05 10.18 1.90
N TRP A 64 1.14 9.91 0.97
CA TRP A 64 -0.09 9.13 1.21
C TRP A 64 0.19 7.71 1.74
N GLU A 65 1.28 7.09 1.29
CA GLU A 65 1.73 5.78 1.78
C GLU A 65 2.33 5.87 3.18
N ALA A 66 3.16 6.88 3.44
CA ALA A 66 3.92 7.01 4.68
C ALA A 66 3.14 7.60 5.87
N ASP A 67 2.21 8.53 5.61
CA ASP A 67 1.43 9.19 6.65
C ASP A 67 0.27 8.35 7.18
N GLY A 68 0.10 7.13 6.66
CA GLY A 68 -0.93 6.20 7.08
C GLY A 68 -2.32 6.58 6.57
N THR A 69 -2.46 7.58 5.67
CA THR A 69 -3.75 7.91 5.04
C THR A 69 -4.35 6.71 4.33
N TRP A 70 -3.53 5.89 3.67
CA TRP A 70 -3.98 4.61 3.13
C TRP A 70 -4.55 3.68 4.22
N GLY A 71 -3.79 3.49 5.30
CA GLY A 71 -4.19 2.66 6.44
C GLY A 71 -5.49 3.15 7.08
N GLY A 72 -5.65 4.46 7.24
CA GLY A 72 -6.86 5.08 7.78
C GLY A 72 -8.07 4.99 6.85
N ALA A 73 -7.87 5.06 5.53
CA ALA A 73 -8.95 4.90 4.54
C ALA A 73 -9.47 3.45 4.47
N HIS A 74 -8.63 2.48 4.80
CA HIS A 74 -8.94 1.05 4.71
C HIS A 74 -9.10 0.34 6.08
N ALA A 75 -8.95 1.05 7.20
CA ALA A 75 -9.34 0.58 8.52
C ALA A 75 -10.89 0.60 8.64
N ARG A 76 -11.53 -0.53 8.30
CA ARG A 76 -12.97 -0.78 8.55
C ARG A 76 -13.19 -2.08 9.28
#